data_AF-A7A5I0-F1
#
_entry.id   AF-A7A5I0-F1
#
_cell.length_a   1.000
_cell.length_b   1.000
_cell.length_c   1.000
_cell.angle_alpha   90.00
_cell.angle_beta   90.00
_cell.angle_gamma   90.00
#
_symmetry.space_group_name_H-M   'P 1'
#
loop_
_entity.id
_entity.type
_entity.pdbx_description
1 polymer ?
#
loop_
_entity_poly.entity_id
_entity_poly.type
_entity_poly.pdbx_seq_one_letter_code
_entity_poly.pdbx_strand_id
1 'polypeptide(L)'
;MMVTNLCTSPSSTITLKADKWVNITTLPSVNGATYQISVEVNVTGGTISIIGADGDINARQRVSYKMIINNSHPISMSYHVKSGSPTVTVTNMLICTWDEYQANKTLLDSIKYFNGDTMPRA
;
A
#
# COMPACT_ATOMS: atom_id res chain seq x y z
N MET A 1 15.76 -15.02 -0.85
CA MET A 1 16.21 -13.68 -1.27
C MET A 1 15.62 -12.68 -0.28
N MET A 2 16.24 -11.53 -0.07
CA MET A 2 15.71 -10.51 0.84
C MET A 2 14.77 -9.58 0.08
N VAL A 3 13.64 -9.19 0.68
CA VAL A 3 12.79 -8.12 0.15
C VAL A 3 13.18 -6.82 0.84
N THR A 4 13.35 -5.74 0.07
CA THR A 4 13.63 -4.41 0.61
C THR A 4 12.33 -3.63 0.72
N ASN A 5 11.97 -3.18 1.92
CA ASN A 5 10.83 -2.26 2.05
C ASN A 5 11.29 -0.84 1.67
N LEU A 6 10.68 -0.29 0.64
CA LEU A 6 10.94 1.07 0.16
C LEU A 6 10.19 2.13 0.96
N CYS A 7 9.28 1.73 1.85
CA CYS A 7 8.67 2.64 2.80
C CYS A 7 9.64 2.92 3.95
N THR A 8 9.98 4.20 4.15
CA THR A 8 10.92 4.64 5.20
C THR A 8 10.37 4.45 6.61
N SER A 9 9.04 4.52 6.78
CA SER A 9 8.38 4.34 8.09
C SER A 9 7.19 3.38 7.96
N PRO A 10 7.43 2.08 7.75
CA PRO A 10 6.38 1.17 7.34
C PRO A 10 5.34 0.86 8.42
N SER A 11 5.63 1.10 9.71
CA SER A 11 4.63 1.06 10.80
C SER A 11 3.81 2.35 10.96
N SER A 12 4.10 3.41 10.20
CA SER A 12 3.40 4.70 10.37
C SER A 12 1.93 4.63 9.99
N THR A 13 1.10 5.38 10.72
CA THR A 13 -0.30 5.60 10.37
C THR A 13 -0.43 6.83 9.48
N ILE A 14 -0.96 6.64 8.28
CA ILE A 14 -1.20 7.72 7.33
C ILE A 14 -2.70 7.86 7.08
N THR A 15 -3.24 9.04 7.31
CA THR A 15 -4.64 9.37 6.97
C THR A 15 -4.74 9.75 5.50
N LEU A 16 -5.52 9.00 4.74
CA LEU A 16 -5.77 9.29 3.33
C LEU A 16 -6.85 10.36 3.16
N LYS A 17 -6.87 11.00 1.99
CA LYS A 17 -7.90 11.96 1.59
C LYS A 17 -8.62 11.43 0.34
N ALA A 18 -9.94 11.56 0.33
CA ALA A 18 -10.73 11.23 -0.85
C ALA A 18 -10.22 12.02 -2.06
N ASP A 19 -10.02 11.33 -3.18
CA ASP A 19 -9.66 11.91 -4.48
C ASP A 19 -8.36 12.75 -4.48
N LYS A 20 -7.55 12.62 -3.43
CA LYS A 20 -6.30 13.38 -3.27
C LYS A 20 -5.16 12.43 -2.95
N TRP A 21 -4.10 12.51 -3.75
CA TRP A 21 -2.89 11.74 -3.54
C TRP A 21 -2.19 12.16 -2.24
N VAL A 22 -2.03 11.20 -1.33
CA VAL A 22 -1.26 11.36 -0.09
C VAL A 22 -0.05 10.45 -0.17
N ASN A 23 1.13 11.02 0.04
CA ASN A 23 2.39 10.27 -0.03
C ASN A 23 2.43 9.25 1.11
N ILE A 24 2.75 8.00 0.76
CA ILE A 24 2.94 6.90 1.72
C ILE A 24 4.41 6.44 1.81
N THR A 25 5.26 7.06 0.98
CA THR A 25 6.72 7.00 1.06
C THR A 25 7.26 8.41 1.22
N THR A 26 8.50 8.52 1.68
CA THR A 26 9.26 9.78 1.64
C THR A 26 10.30 9.78 0.52
N LEU A 27 10.69 8.61 0.03
CA LEU A 27 11.64 8.44 -1.05
C LEU A 27 10.96 8.59 -2.43
N PRO A 28 11.59 9.31 -3.37
CA PRO A 28 11.16 9.33 -4.77
C PRO A 28 11.06 7.93 -5.39
N SER A 29 10.06 7.75 -6.25
CA SER A 29 9.95 6.58 -7.11
C SER A 29 10.84 6.69 -8.35
N VAL A 30 11.05 5.54 -9.01
CA VAL A 30 11.72 5.46 -10.30
C VAL A 30 10.65 5.52 -11.40
N ASN A 31 10.79 6.50 -12.31
CA ASN A 31 9.88 6.65 -13.43
C ASN A 31 9.90 5.41 -14.35
N GLY A 32 8.73 4.88 -14.66
CA GLY A 32 8.52 3.67 -15.46
C GLY A 32 8.57 2.37 -14.65
N ALA A 33 8.93 2.42 -13.36
CA ALA A 33 8.99 1.24 -12.52
C ALA A 33 7.60 0.77 -12.08
N THR A 34 7.47 -0.54 -11.92
CA THR A 34 6.30 -1.18 -11.32
C THR A 34 6.61 -1.55 -9.88
N TYR A 35 5.73 -1.18 -8.96
CA TYR A 35 5.83 -1.50 -7.55
C TYR A 35 4.68 -2.40 -7.12
N GLN A 36 4.98 -3.33 -6.22
CA GLN A 36 3.96 -4.01 -5.42
C GLN A 36 3.74 -3.21 -4.15
N ILE A 37 2.48 -2.85 -3.90
CA ILE A 37 2.03 -2.13 -2.70
C ILE A 37 1.12 -3.06 -1.91
N SER A 38 1.40 -3.25 -0.63
CA SER A 38 0.51 -3.96 0.28
C SER A 38 0.38 -3.22 1.60
N VAL A 39 -0.84 -2.82 1.95
CA VAL A 39 -1.09 -1.99 3.13
C VAL A 39 -2.32 -2.49 3.88
N GLU A 40 -2.34 -2.29 5.19
CA GLU A 40 -3.55 -2.48 5.97
C GLU A 40 -4.38 -1.19 5.92
N VAL A 41 -5.58 -1.28 5.34
CA VAL A 41 -6.53 -0.18 5.24
C VAL A 41 -7.56 -0.36 6.33
N ASN A 42 -7.81 0.70 7.11
CA ASN A 42 -8.92 0.76 8.05
C ASN A 42 -9.89 1.86 7.62
N VAL A 43 -11.14 1.46 7.39
CA VAL A 43 -12.23 2.33 6.94
C VAL A 43 -13.31 2.35 8.01
N THR A 44 -13.77 3.54 8.36
CA THR A 44 -14.90 3.74 9.28
C THR A 44 -15.87 4.77 8.72
N GLY A 45 -17.18 4.57 8.90
CA GLY A 45 -18.20 5.57 8.54
C GLY A 45 -18.57 5.61 7.05
N GLY A 46 -18.16 4.62 6.25
CA GLY A 46 -18.51 4.56 4.83
C GLY A 46 -17.88 3.38 4.10
N THR A 47 -18.04 3.39 2.78
CA THR A 47 -17.43 2.43 1.85
C THR A 47 -16.59 3.19 0.83
N ILE A 48 -15.43 2.64 0.46
CA ILE A 48 -14.50 3.23 -0.49
C ILE A 48 -14.09 2.22 -1.56
N SER A 49 -13.46 2.70 -2.62
CA SER A 49 -12.63 1.91 -3.52
C SER A 49 -11.25 2.55 -3.67
N ILE A 50 -10.20 1.73 -3.83
CA ILE A 50 -8.84 2.19 -4.09
C ILE A 50 -8.44 1.74 -5.50
N ILE A 51 -7.88 2.64 -6.30
CA ILE A 51 -7.42 2.30 -7.65
C ILE A 51 -6.35 1.20 -7.55
N GLY A 52 -6.56 0.10 -8.27
CA GLY A 52 -5.67 -1.06 -8.29
C GLY A 52 -6.01 -2.13 -7.27
N ALA A 53 -6.78 -1.82 -6.22
CA ALA A 53 -7.32 -2.82 -5.30
C ALA A 53 -8.65 -3.37 -5.83
N ASP A 54 -8.87 -4.68 -5.66
CA ASP A 54 -10.11 -5.32 -6.05
C ASP A 54 -11.20 -5.13 -4.98
N GLY A 55 -12.39 -4.75 -5.43
CA GLY A 55 -13.59 -4.65 -4.60
C GLY A 55 -13.71 -3.38 -3.76
N ASP A 56 -14.87 -3.26 -3.12
CA ASP A 56 -15.20 -2.17 -2.21
C ASP A 56 -14.73 -2.50 -0.78
N ILE A 57 -14.31 -1.48 -0.04
CA ILE A 57 -13.69 -1.58 1.28
C ILE A 57 -14.53 -0.78 2.28
N ASN A 58 -15.04 -1.43 3.31
CA ASN A 58 -15.89 -0.79 4.34
C ASN A 58 -15.45 -1.13 5.78
N ALA A 59 -14.36 -1.89 5.94
CA ALA A 59 -13.80 -2.30 7.21
C ALA A 59 -12.28 -2.50 7.09
N ARG A 60 -11.64 -2.84 8.21
CA ARG A 60 -10.22 -3.16 8.25
C ARG A 60 -9.89 -4.36 7.37
N GLN A 61 -9.05 -4.18 6.37
CA GLN A 61 -8.54 -5.27 5.54
C GLN A 61 -7.18 -4.94 4.92
N ARG A 62 -6.44 -6.00 4.59
CA ARG A 62 -5.19 -5.92 3.82
C ARG A 62 -5.53 -5.80 2.35
N VAL A 63 -5.04 -4.75 1.70
CA VAL A 63 -5.09 -4.63 0.23
C VAL A 63 -3.70 -4.84 -0.33
N SER A 64 -3.62 -5.48 -1.48
CA SER A 64 -2.35 -5.74 -2.17
C SER A 64 -2.56 -5.58 -3.67
N TYR A 65 -1.81 -4.67 -4.30
CA TYR A 65 -1.97 -4.36 -5.71
C TYR A 65 -0.67 -3.87 -6.34
N LYS A 66 -0.63 -3.97 -7.67
CA LYS A 66 0.47 -3.48 -8.50
C LYS A 66 0.18 -2.07 -9.00
N MET A 67 1.20 -1.21 -9.02
CA MET A 67 1.10 0.15 -9.52
C MET A 67 2.31 0.48 -10.39
N ILE A 68 2.05 0.97 -11.60
CA ILE A 68 3.07 1.52 -12.50
C ILE A 68 3.17 3.01 -12.19
N ILE A 69 4.38 3.51 -11.89
CA ILE A 69 4.61 4.92 -11.62
C ILE A 69 5.29 5.56 -12.83
N ASN A 70 4.71 6.65 -13.32
CA ASN A 70 5.16 7.39 -14.52
C ASN A 70 5.76 8.76 -14.19
N ASN A 71 6.25 8.94 -12.96
CA ASN A 71 6.87 10.17 -12.47
C ASN A 71 7.96 9.83 -11.44
N SER A 72 8.64 10.85 -10.92
CA SER A 72 9.72 10.69 -9.93
C SER A 72 9.36 11.31 -8.57
N HIS A 73 8.07 11.32 -8.20
CA HIS A 73 7.62 11.75 -6.87
C HIS A 73 7.55 10.55 -5.92
N PRO A 74 7.41 10.77 -4.60
CA PRO A 74 7.10 9.69 -3.68
C PRO A 74 5.82 8.94 -4.10
N ILE A 75 5.80 7.64 -3.82
CA ILE A 75 4.61 6.79 -4.02
C ILE A 75 3.50 7.27 -3.09
N SER A 76 2.30 7.41 -3.66
CA SER A 76 1.13 7.97 -3.00
C SER A 76 -0.10 7.07 -3.18
N MET A 77 -1.06 7.22 -2.28
CA MET A 77 -2.36 6.57 -2.35
C MET A 77 -3.50 7.58 -2.24
N SER A 78 -4.62 7.24 -2.85
CA SER A 78 -5.90 7.94 -2.73
C SER A 78 -7.02 6.91 -2.74
N TYR A 79 -8.24 7.34 -2.39
CA TYR A 79 -9.43 6.51 -2.48
C TYR A 79 -10.60 7.32 -3.05
N HIS A 80 -11.58 6.62 -3.60
CA HIS A 80 -12.87 7.18 -3.99
C HIS A 80 -13.93 6.78 -2.97
N VAL A 81 -14.82 7.71 -2.63
CA VAL A 81 -15.97 7.41 -1.77
C VAL A 81 -17.04 6.69 -2.59
N LYS A 82 -17.52 5.54 -2.10
CA LYS A 82 -18.68 4.83 -2.64
C LYS A 82 -19.96 5.19 -1.89
N SER A 83 -19.88 5.30 -0.57
CA SER A 83 -21.00 5.69 0.29
C SER A 83 -20.54 6.21 1.64
N GLY A 84 -21.39 7.00 2.29
CA GLY A 84 -21.15 7.54 3.64
C GLY A 84 -20.13 8.68 3.68
N SER A 85 -19.46 8.82 4.81
CA SER A 85 -18.42 9.83 5.06
C SER A 85 -17.20 9.16 5.69
N PRO A 86 -16.43 8.42 4.88
CA PRO A 86 -15.40 7.53 5.40
C PRO A 86 -14.21 8.30 5.97
N THR A 87 -13.70 7.80 7.09
CA THR A 87 -12.33 8.07 7.55
C THR A 87 -11.47 6.87 7.17
N VAL A 88 -10.34 7.13 6.51
CA VAL A 88 -9.47 6.08 5.96
C VAL A 88 -8.05 6.29 6.47
N THR A 89 -7.51 5.24 7.09
CA THR A 89 -6.12 5.19 7.54
C THR A 89 -5.42 4.00 6.92
N VAL A 90 -4.15 4.16 6.59
CA VAL A 90 -3.28 3.08 6.15
C VAL A 90 -2.13 2.89 7.13
N THR A 91 -1.81 1.64 7.39
CA THR A 91 -0.73 1.22 8.30
C THR A 91 -0.02 -0.01 7.73
N ASN A 92 1.06 -0.45 8.38
CA ASN A 92 1.68 -1.74 8.11
C ASN A 92 2.06 -1.91 6.64
N MET A 93 2.75 -0.93 6.07
CA MET A 93 2.93 -0.78 4.63
C MET A 93 4.13 -1.56 4.12
N LEU A 94 3.94 -2.31 3.05
CA LEU A 94 4.99 -2.93 2.25
C LEU A 94 4.98 -2.32 0.86
N ILE A 95 6.14 -1.80 0.45
CA ILE A 95 6.39 -1.37 -0.92
C ILE A 95 7.70 -1.99 -1.37
N CYS A 96 7.68 -2.72 -2.47
CA CYS A 96 8.88 -3.28 -3.09
C CYS A 96 8.75 -3.21 -4.61
N THR A 97 9.86 -3.39 -5.32
CA THR A 97 9.83 -3.50 -6.78
C THR A 97 9.06 -4.76 -7.19
N TRP A 98 8.47 -4.74 -8.39
CA TRP A 98 7.77 -5.91 -8.92
C TRP A 98 8.67 -7.15 -9.01
N ASP A 99 9.92 -6.98 -9.41
CA ASP A 99 10.88 -8.09 -9.53
C ASP A 99 11.20 -8.71 -8.16
N GLU A 100 11.39 -7.88 -7.12
CA GLU A 100 11.55 -8.37 -5.74
C GLU A 100 10.29 -9.10 -5.24
N TYR A 101 9.10 -8.58 -5.55
CA TYR A 101 7.86 -9.25 -5.19
C TYR A 101 7.77 -10.63 -5.87
N GLN A 102 8.03 -10.72 -7.17
CA GLN A 102 7.98 -11.98 -7.92
C GLN A 102 8.98 -13.00 -7.38
N ALA A 103 10.22 -12.58 -7.09
CA ALA A 103 11.25 -13.45 -6.53
C ALA A 103 10.91 -13.98 -5.13
N ASN A 104 10.01 -13.32 -4.39
CA ASN A 104 9.64 -13.67 -3.01
C ASN A 104 8.14 -13.94 -2.84
N LYS A 105 7.41 -14.17 -3.94
CA LYS A 105 5.94 -14.21 -3.96
C LYS A 105 5.37 -15.22 -2.98
N THR A 106 5.89 -16.45 -2.97
CA THR A 106 5.43 -17.51 -2.05
C THR A 106 5.54 -17.10 -0.60
N LEU A 107 6.67 -16.47 -0.22
CA LEU A 107 6.86 -15.97 1.14
C LEU A 107 5.85 -14.87 1.43
N LEU A 108 5.80 -13.83 0.59
CA LEU A 108 4.96 -12.65 0.79
C LEU A 108 3.46 -12.97 0.83
N ASP A 109 3.01 -13.93 0.04
CA ASP A 109 1.62 -14.40 0.06
C ASP A 109 1.33 -15.25 1.32
N SER A 110 2.35 -15.92 1.90
CA SER A 110 2.20 -16.80 3.07
C SER A 110 2.19 -16.08 4.42
N ILE A 111 2.84 -14.91 4.53
CA ILE A 111 3.03 -14.23 5.83
C ILE A 111 1.70 -13.77 6.42
N LYS A 112 0.69 -13.49 5.58
CA LYS A 112 -0.67 -13.03 5.94
C LYS A 112 -0.76 -11.73 6.77
N TYR A 113 0.33 -11.30 7.41
CA TYR A 113 0.43 -10.09 8.20
C TYR A 113 1.83 -9.47 8.05
N PHE A 114 1.84 -8.14 8.00
CA PHE A 114 3.03 -7.30 7.99
C PHE A 114 2.88 -6.32 9.16
N ASN A 115 3.87 -6.18 10.02
CA ASN A 115 3.83 -5.28 11.19
C ASN A 115 4.61 -3.97 10.95
N GLY A 116 4.92 -3.66 9.69
CA GLY A 116 5.63 -2.44 9.29
C GLY A 116 7.14 -2.62 9.35
N ASP A 117 7.71 -2.66 10.54
CA ASP A 117 9.15 -2.41 10.70
C ASP A 117 10.03 -3.66 10.55
N THR A 118 9.46 -4.86 10.64
CA THR A 118 10.18 -6.11 10.45
C THR A 118 9.61 -6.88 9.27
N MET A 119 10.32 -6.83 8.14
CA MET A 119 10.14 -7.80 7.08
C MET A 119 10.53 -9.19 7.57
N PRO A 120 9.80 -10.26 7.21
CA PRO A 120 10.37 -11.60 7.28
C PRO A 120 11.60 -11.60 6.37
N ARG A 121 12.78 -11.71 6.99
CA ARG A 121 13.97 -12.13 6.27
C ARG A 121 13.69 -13.58 5.89
N ALA A 122 13.64 -13.87 4.59
CA ALA A 122 13.63 -15.25 4.10
C ALA A 122 14.83 -16.02 4.68
#